data_AF-A0A4Q3D298-F1
#
_entry.id   AF-A0A4Q3D298-F1
#
_cell.length_a   1.000
_cell.length_b   1.000
_cell.length_c   1.000
_cell.angle_alpha   90.00
_cell.angle_beta   90.00
_cell.angle_gamma   90.00
#
_symmetry.space_group_name_H-M   'P 1'
#
loop_
_entity.id
_entity.type
_entity.pdbx_description
1 polymer ?
#
loop_
_entity_poly.entity_id
_entity_poly.type
_entity_poly.pdbx_seq_one_letter_code
_entity_poly.pdbx_strand_id
1 'polypeptide(L)' 'MIIMTASVINSLMFAGIGIVALIVAFIIIELVTPKHNLFREVFEKQNKAVALLVGFFLLSLAIIIAASIHG' A
#
# COMPACT_ATOMS: atom_id res chain seq x y z
N MET A 1 18.52 27.37 3.18
CA MET A 1 18.95 26.11 3.84
C MET A 1 17.93 25.60 4.85
N ILE A 2 17.44 26.42 5.79
CA ILE A 2 16.45 26.01 6.84
C ILE A 2 15.08 25.58 6.26
N ILE A 3 14.64 26.19 5.16
CA ILE A 3 13.35 25.84 4.52
C ILE A 3 13.42 24.48 3.81
N MET A 4 14.57 24.12 3.23
CA MET A 4 14.78 22.83 2.56
C MET A 4 14.71 21.65 3.52
N THR A 5 15.27 21.78 4.73
CA THR A 5 15.22 20.73 5.76
C THR A 5 13.81 20.49 6.28
N ALA A 6 13.01 21.55 6.43
CA ALA A 6 11.60 21.44 6.83
C ALA A 6 10.76 20.71 5.76
N SER A 7 10.97 21.00 4.48
CA SER A 7 10.28 20.31 3.39
C SER A 7 10.64 18.82 3.30
N VAL A 8 11.92 18.45 3.50
CA VAL A 8 12.34 17.04 3.48
C VAL A 8 11.71 16.25 4.64
N ILE A 9 11.67 16.83 5.84
CA ILE A 9 10.99 16.23 6.99
C ILE A 9 9.51 16.03 6.71
N ASN A 10 8.83 17.04 6.16
CA ASN A 10 7.41 16.95 5.84
C ASN A 10 7.13 15.84 4.80
N SER A 11 7.91 15.79 3.72
CA SER A 11 7.78 14.74 2.70
C SER A 11 7.99 13.35 3.26
N LEU A 12 8.94 13.18 4.19
CA LEU A 12 9.19 11.89 4.85
C LEU A 12 8.03 11.49 5.76
N MET A 13 7.41 12.43 6.47
CA MET A 13 6.23 12.16 7.29
C MET A 13 5.03 11.75 6.44
N PHE A 14 4.75 12.46 5.35
CA PHE A 14 3.66 12.10 4.44
C PHE A 14 3.90 10.76 3.73
N ALA A 15 5.14 10.47 3.32
CA ALA A 15 5.51 9.15 2.80
C ALA A 15 5.27 8.04 3.85
N GLY A 16 5.63 8.29 5.10
CA GLY A 16 5.36 7.38 6.22
C GLY A 16 3.87 7.11 6.43
N ILE A 17 3.04 8.17 6.40
CA ILE A 17 1.58 8.05 6.50
C ILE A 17 1.02 7.20 5.35
N GLY A 18 1.50 7.41 4.12
CA GLY A 18 1.07 6.63 2.96
C GLY A 18 1.40 5.14 3.07
N ILE A 19 2.59 4.80 3.60
CA ILE A 19 2.99 3.42 3.86
C ILE A 19 2.07 2.77 4.91
N VAL A 20 1.78 3.49 6.01
CA VAL A 20 0.87 2.98 7.05
C VAL A 20 -0.54 2.75 6.49
N ALA A 21 -1.05 3.67 5.67
CA ALA A 21 -2.35 3.53 5.02
C ALA A 21 -2.39 2.31 4.08
N LEU A 22 -1.33 2.06 3.31
CA LEU A 22 -1.23 0.86 2.46
C LEU A 22 -1.26 -0.44 3.29
N ILE A 23 -0.56 -0.49 4.42
CA ILE A 23 -0.54 -1.66 5.31
C ILE A 23 -1.95 -1.91 5.87
N VAL A 24 -2.62 -0.86 6.36
CA VAL A 24 -3.99 -0.98 6.89
C VAL A 24 -4.95 -1.47 5.80
N ALA A 25 -4.86 -0.92 4.59
CA ALA A 25 -5.70 -1.36 3.48
C ALA A 25 -5.43 -2.83 3.12
N PHE A 26 -4.18 -3.27 3.13
CA PHE A 26 -3.82 -4.67 2.90
C PHE A 26 -4.45 -5.60 3.96
N ILE A 27 -4.37 -5.23 5.24
CA ILE A 27 -5.00 -6.00 6.34
C ILE A 27 -6.53 -6.06 6.15
N ILE A 28 -7.16 -4.96 5.71
CA ILE A 28 -8.60 -4.93 5.43
C ILE A 28 -8.96 -5.91 4.31
N ILE A 29 -8.19 -5.94 3.21
CA ILE A 29 -8.42 -6.88 2.11
C ILE A 29 -8.30 -8.32 2.60
N GLU A 30 -7.29 -8.61 3.42
CA GLU A 30 -7.06 -9.95 3.95
C GLU A 30 -8.22 -10.38 4.86
N LEU A 31 -8.75 -9.46 5.68
CA LEU A 31 -9.92 -9.68 6.52
C LEU A 31 -11.22 -9.85 5.72
N VAL A 32 -11.38 -9.11 4.62
CA VAL A 32 -12.55 -9.21 3.71
C VAL A 32 -12.46 -10.45 2.81
N THR A 33 -11.26 -10.95 2.56
CA THR A 33 -10.99 -12.13 1.70
C THR A 33 -10.52 -13.37 2.50
N PRO A 34 -11.12 -13.73 3.67
CA PRO A 34 -10.53 -14.69 4.60
C PRO A 34 -10.62 -16.15 4.12
N LYS A 35 -11.33 -16.43 3.01
CA LYS A 35 -11.42 -17.78 2.44
C LYS A 35 -10.19 -18.20 1.62
N HIS A 36 -9.37 -17.25 1.16
CA HIS A 36 -8.16 -17.52 0.40
C HIS A 36 -7.01 -16.77 1.09
N ASN A 37 -6.27 -17.43 1.97
CA ASN A 37 -5.06 -16.85 2.55
C ASN A 37 -4.17 -16.36 1.39
N LEU A 38 -4.16 -15.04 1.13
CA LEU A 38 -3.54 -14.48 -0.07
C LEU A 38 -2.04 -14.77 -0.08
N PHE A 39 -1.40 -14.71 1.09
CA PHE A 39 -0.02 -15.17 1.26
C PHE A 39 0.17 -16.62 0.85
N ARG A 40 -0.73 -17.52 1.27
CA ARG A 40 -0.65 -18.94 0.92
C ARG A 40 -0.83 -19.16 -0.57
N GLU A 41 -1.82 -18.50 -1.15
CA GLU A 41 -2.13 -18.62 -2.58
C GLU A 41 -0.99 -18.07 -3.45
N VAL A 42 -0.33 -16.98 -3.01
CA VAL A 42 0.79 -16.34 -3.72
C VAL A 42 2.12 -17.06 -3.49
N PHE A 43 2.48 -17.40 -2.25
CA PHE A 43 3.78 -18.00 -1.92
C PHE A 43 3.80 -19.53 -2.05
N GLU A 44 2.78 -20.24 -1.57
CA GLU A 44 2.76 -21.71 -1.62
C GLU A 44 2.24 -22.23 -2.96
N LYS A 45 1.09 -21.71 -3.42
CA LYS A 45 0.45 -22.20 -4.65
C LYS A 45 0.93 -21.48 -5.92
N GLN A 46 1.70 -20.39 -5.78
CA GLN A 46 2.16 -19.56 -6.88
C GLN A 46 1.05 -19.15 -7.85
N ASN A 47 -0.13 -18.84 -7.30
CA ASN A 47 -1.27 -18.43 -8.09
C ASN A 47 -1.05 -17.01 -8.63
N LYS A 48 -0.53 -16.94 -9.86
CA LYS A 48 -0.21 -15.70 -10.55
C LYS A 48 -1.42 -14.78 -10.71
N ALA A 49 -2.63 -15.34 -10.85
CA ALA A 49 -3.84 -14.53 -10.98
C ALA A 49 -4.13 -13.75 -9.69
N VAL A 50 -4.00 -14.40 -8.53
CA VAL A 50 -4.18 -13.75 -7.22
C VAL A 50 -3.05 -12.77 -6.93
N ALA A 51 -1.80 -13.12 -7.25
CA ALA A 51 -0.67 -12.22 -7.11
C ALA A 51 -0.86 -10.93 -7.94
N LEU A 52 -1.32 -11.06 -9.19
CA LEU A 52 -1.58 -9.92 -10.07
C LEU A 52 -2.75 -9.07 -9.56
N LEU A 53 -3.83 -9.69 -9.09
CA LEU A 53 -4.99 -9.00 -8.53
C LEU A 53 -4.59 -8.16 -7.31
N VAL A 54 -3.89 -8.76 -6.35
CA VAL A 54 -3.40 -8.07 -5.14
C VAL A 54 -2.41 -6.97 -5.51
N GLY A 55 -1.51 -7.23 -6.48
CA GLY A 55 -0.56 -6.25 -6.99
C GLY A 55 -1.26 -5.02 -7.58
N PHE A 56 -2.26 -5.19 -8.46
CA PHE A 56 -3.01 -4.07 -9.02
C PHE A 56 -3.83 -3.31 -7.98
N PHE A 57 -4.39 -4.01 -6.99
CA PHE A 57 -5.15 -3.38 -5.92
C PHE A 57 -4.24 -2.48 -5.05
N LEU A 58 -3.08 -2.99 -4.65
CA LEU A 58 -2.07 -2.21 -3.92
C LEU A 58 -1.54 -1.04 -4.74
N LEU A 59 -1.30 -1.24 -6.04
CA LEU A 59 -0.87 -0.18 -6.95
C LEU A 59 -1.92 0.94 -7.05
N SER A 60 -3.20 0.56 -7.19
CA SER A 60 -4.31 1.52 -7.28
C SER A 60 -4.44 2.34 -5.99
N LEU A 61 -4.35 1.70 -4.83
CA LEU A 61 -4.34 2.39 -3.53
C LEU A 61 -3.14 3.33 -3.39
N ALA A 62 -1.94 2.90 -3.79
CA ALA A 62 -0.75 3.73 -3.73
C ALA A 62 -0.93 5.02 -4.55
N ILE A 63 -1.55 4.93 -5.72
CA ILE A 63 -1.84 6.09 -6.57
C ILE A 63 -2.88 7.02 -5.91
N ILE A 64 -3.97 6.48 -5.36
CA ILE A 64 -5.00 7.27 -4.67
C ILE A 64 -4.40 8.02 -3.47
N ILE A 65 -3.58 7.33 -2.67
CA ILE A 65 -2.90 7.91 -1.51
C ILE A 65 -1.93 9.01 -1.97
N ALA A 66 -1.12 8.74 -3.00
CA ALA A 66 -0.20 9.73 -3.55
C ALA A 66 -0.94 10.98 -4.06
N ALA A 67 -2.06 10.80 -4.77
CA ALA A 67 -2.91 11.89 -5.24
C ALA A 67 -3.57 12.67 -4.08
N SER A 68 -3.92 11.98 -2.98
CA SER A 68 -4.52 12.61 -1.79
C SER A 68 -3.51 13.42 -0.97
N ILE A 69 -2.23 13.04 -0.99
CA ILE A 69 -1.13 13.75 -0.31
C ILE A 69 -0.68 14.98 -1.11
N HIS A 70 -0.79 14.92 -2.44
CA HIS A 70 -0.37 15.99 -3.36
C HIS A 70 -1.52 16.96 -3.74
N GLY A 71 -2.66 16.88 -3.05
CA GLY A 71 -3.82 17.76 -3.22
C GLY A 71 -3.78 19.02 -2.35
#